data_AF-A0A842P2C7-F1
#
_entry.id   AF-A0A842P2C7-F1
#
_cell.length_a   1.000
_cell.length_b   1.000
_cell.length_c   1.000
_cell.angle_alpha   90.00
_cell.angle_beta   90.00
_cell.angle_gamma   90.00
#
_symmetry.space_group_name_H-M   'P 1'
#
loop_
_entity.id
_entity.type
_entity.pdbx_description
1 polymer ?
#
loop_
_entity_poly.entity_id
_entity_poly.type
_entity_poly.pdbx_seq_one_letter_code
_entity_poly.pdbx_strand_id
1 'polypeptide(L)'
;EAGIKACEAVDRCVGEVVEAGLSEGYVIIVTGDHGNIETMFYPDGTPNPSHGVNSVPFIVVSDKPSLRHTKLCSGLGLSSIAPTILSLMGIEKPREMTGANIIKVLDI
;
A
#
# COMPACT_ATOMS: atom_id res chain seq x y z
N GLU A 1 24.12 -4.91 -2.23
CA GLU A 1 23.80 -6.07 -3.09
C GLU A 1 22.65 -6.93 -2.55
N ALA A 2 22.73 -7.48 -1.33
CA ALA A 2 21.67 -8.34 -0.76
C ALA A 2 20.29 -7.65 -0.68
N GLY A 3 20.24 -6.38 -0.26
CA GLY A 3 18.99 -5.60 -0.22
C GLY A 3 18.32 -5.46 -1.59
N ILE A 4 19.10 -5.32 -2.65
CA ILE A 4 18.59 -5.24 -4.03
C ILE A 4 17.94 -6.56 -4.42
N LYS A 5 18.65 -7.69 -4.21
CA LYS A 5 18.13 -9.03 -4.50
C LYS A 5 16.87 -9.35 -3.69
N ALA A 6 16.78 -8.86 -2.46
CA ALA A 6 15.58 -8.99 -1.63
C ALA A 6 14.39 -8.24 -2.25
N CYS A 7 14.58 -6.98 -2.65
CA CYS A 7 13.53 -6.21 -3.34
C CYS A 7 13.12 -6.87 -4.66
N GLU A 8 14.06 -7.35 -5.48
CA GLU A 8 13.77 -8.04 -6.75
C GLU A 8 12.97 -9.35 -6.55
N ALA A 9 13.24 -10.06 -5.45
CA ALA A 9 12.48 -11.26 -5.11
C ALA A 9 11.05 -10.90 -4.67
N VAL A 10 10.90 -9.88 -3.81
CA VAL A 10 9.59 -9.40 -3.36
C VAL A 10 8.76 -8.87 -4.53
N ASP A 11 9.36 -8.08 -5.42
CA ASP A 11 8.70 -7.53 -6.61
C ASP A 11 8.09 -8.64 -7.48
N ARG A 12 8.87 -9.69 -7.77
CA ARG A 12 8.39 -10.86 -8.52
C ARG A 12 7.22 -11.55 -7.82
N CYS A 13 7.33 -11.83 -6.52
CA CYS A 13 6.29 -12.49 -5.76
C CYS A 13 5.02 -11.63 -5.64
N VAL A 14 5.15 -10.32 -5.48
CA VAL A 14 4.01 -9.39 -5.49
C VAL A 14 3.33 -9.42 -6.84
N GLY A 15 4.09 -9.42 -7.95
CA GLY A 15 3.54 -9.58 -9.30
C GLY A 15 2.68 -10.84 -9.45
N GLU A 16 3.21 -12.00 -9.05
CA GLU A 16 2.48 -13.28 -9.10
C GLU A 16 1.18 -13.26 -8.28
N VAL A 17 1.21 -12.70 -7.07
CA VAL A 17 0.01 -12.58 -6.21
C VAL A 17 -0.99 -11.58 -6.79
N VAL A 18 -0.50 -10.47 -7.35
CA VAL A 18 -1.34 -9.46 -7.99
C VAL A 18 -2.08 -10.04 -9.19
N GLU A 19 -1.37 -10.73 -10.08
CA GLU A 19 -1.95 -11.38 -11.25
C GLU A 19 -2.99 -12.43 -10.85
N ALA A 20 -2.67 -13.30 -9.88
CA ALA A 20 -3.60 -14.31 -9.39
C ALA A 20 -4.86 -13.68 -8.80
N GLY A 21 -4.73 -12.65 -7.95
CA GLY A 21 -5.88 -11.97 -7.36
C GLY A 21 -6.74 -11.24 -8.39
N LEU A 22 -6.13 -10.60 -9.40
CA LEU A 22 -6.88 -9.94 -10.48
C LEU A 22 -7.66 -10.95 -11.33
N SER A 23 -7.08 -12.12 -11.60
CA SER A 23 -7.76 -13.19 -12.36
C SER A 23 -9.04 -13.71 -11.68
N GLU A 24 -9.11 -13.59 -10.35
CA GLU A 24 -10.27 -13.94 -9.53
C GLU A 24 -11.16 -12.73 -9.19
N GLY A 25 -10.90 -11.56 -9.78
CA GLY A 25 -11.72 -10.35 -9.62
C GLY A 25 -11.53 -9.61 -8.29
N TYR A 26 -10.43 -9.86 -7.56
CA TYR A 26 -10.12 -9.14 -6.33
C TYR A 26 -9.71 -7.68 -6.59
N VAL A 27 -9.88 -6.86 -5.55
CA VAL A 27 -9.20 -5.56 -5.42
C VAL A 27 -7.98 -5.79 -4.54
N ILE A 28 -6.82 -5.35 -4.99
CA ILE A 28 -5.55 -5.62 -4.30
C ILE A 28 -4.98 -4.30 -3.81
N ILE A 29 -4.53 -4.27 -2.55
CA ILE A 29 -3.81 -3.15 -1.97
C ILE A 29 -2.37 -3.59 -1.74
N VAL A 30 -1.42 -2.87 -2.36
CA VAL A 30 0.02 -3.05 -2.12
C VAL A 30 0.52 -1.87 -1.29
N THR A 31 1.15 -2.18 -0.16
CA THR A 31 1.65 -1.19 0.79
C THR A 31 2.81 -1.76 1.62
N GLY A 32 3.41 -0.94 2.48
CA GLY A 32 4.39 -1.34 3.47
C GLY A 32 3.98 -0.89 4.87
N ASP A 33 4.69 -1.33 5.90
CA ASP A 33 4.49 -0.92 7.29
C ASP A 33 5.46 0.19 7.72
N HIS A 34 6.67 0.20 7.19
CA HIS A 34 7.64 1.27 7.40
C HIS A 34 8.69 1.35 6.27
N GLY A 35 9.56 2.35 6.34
CA GLY A 35 10.77 2.44 5.51
C GLY A 35 11.92 1.61 6.06
N ASN A 36 12.85 1.19 5.22
CA ASN A 36 14.14 0.58 5.58
C ASN A 36 15.11 0.60 4.38
N ILE A 37 14.84 -0.27 3.41
CA ILE A 37 15.79 -0.67 2.35
C ILE A 37 16.11 0.48 1.37
N GLU A 38 15.28 1.50 1.33
CA GLU A 38 15.50 2.72 0.57
C GLU A 38 16.62 3.60 1.13
N THR A 39 17.04 3.40 2.39
CA THR A 39 18.12 4.16 3.05
C THR A 39 19.07 3.24 3.82
N MET A 40 19.87 2.48 3.07
CA MET A 40 20.81 1.47 3.61
C MET A 40 22.13 2.03 4.17
N PHE A 41 22.43 3.31 3.93
CA PHE A 41 23.67 3.94 4.35
C PHE A 41 23.39 5.33 4.93
N TYR A 42 24.12 5.72 5.97
CA TYR A 42 24.15 7.08 6.48
C TYR A 42 24.89 8.02 5.50
N PRO A 43 24.76 9.36 5.65
CA PRO A 43 25.45 10.32 4.78
C PRO A 43 26.98 10.18 4.75
N ASP A 44 27.57 9.63 5.80
CA ASP A 44 29.01 9.35 5.88
C ASP A 44 29.43 8.03 5.21
N GLY A 45 28.48 7.29 4.64
CA GLY A 45 28.69 6.02 3.94
C GLY A 45 28.70 4.79 4.86
N THR A 46 28.54 4.94 6.17
CA THR A 46 28.44 3.78 7.08
C THR A 46 27.09 3.08 6.95
N PRO A 47 27.01 1.74 7.14
CA PRO A 47 25.75 1.01 7.01
C PRO A 47 24.69 1.47 8.03
N ASN A 48 23.45 1.64 7.57
CA ASN A 48 22.30 1.96 8.40
C ASN A 48 21.39 0.72 8.56
N PRO A 49 21.34 0.07 9.74
CA PRO A 49 20.47 -1.08 9.98
C PRO A 49 19.05 -0.69 10.44
N SER A 50 18.78 0.61 10.65
CA SER A 50 17.55 1.09 11.29
C SER A 50 16.41 1.26 10.30
N HIS A 51 15.17 1.24 10.80
CA HIS A 51 14.00 1.64 10.02
C HIS A 51 14.09 3.12 9.63
N GLY A 52 13.44 3.46 8.50
CA GLY A 52 13.29 4.81 7.99
C GLY A 52 11.94 5.44 8.36
N VAL A 53 11.88 6.77 8.28
CA VAL A 53 10.65 7.55 8.44
C VAL A 53 10.01 7.93 7.10
N ASN A 54 10.48 7.33 6.01
CA ASN A 54 9.94 7.53 4.68
C ASN A 54 8.49 7.02 4.62
N SER A 55 7.65 7.72 3.87
CA SER A 55 6.28 7.27 3.61
C SER A 55 6.27 5.95 2.86
N VAL A 56 5.35 5.07 3.21
CA VAL A 56 5.10 3.81 2.50
C VAL A 56 4.17 4.03 1.30
N PRO A 57 4.29 3.25 0.22
CA PRO A 57 3.34 3.33 -0.88
C PRO A 57 1.96 2.84 -0.44
N PHE A 58 0.90 3.35 -1.07
CA PHE A 58 -0.44 2.81 -1.00
C PHE A 58 -0.98 2.73 -2.42
N ILE A 59 -0.99 1.53 -2.99
CA ILE A 59 -1.35 1.28 -4.39
C ILE A 59 -2.60 0.41 -4.40
N VAL A 60 -3.61 0.82 -5.16
CA VAL A 60 -4.82 0.03 -5.40
C VAL A 60 -4.76 -0.51 -6.82
N VAL A 61 -4.82 -1.83 -6.95
CA VAL A 61 -4.81 -2.53 -8.25
C VAL A 61 -6.15 -3.24 -8.42
N SER A 62 -6.87 -2.92 -9.50
CA SER A 62 -8.19 -3.49 -9.78
C SER A 62 -8.66 -3.21 -11.20
N ASP A 63 -9.37 -4.17 -11.79
CA ASP A 63 -10.11 -3.99 -13.03
C ASP A 63 -11.55 -3.47 -12.83
N LYS A 64 -11.99 -3.26 -11.58
CA LYS A 64 -13.37 -2.84 -11.29
C LYS A 64 -13.66 -1.45 -11.87
N PRO A 65 -14.67 -1.30 -12.75
CA PRO A 65 -15.01 -0.01 -13.34
C PRO A 65 -15.32 1.09 -12.31
N SER A 66 -15.92 0.71 -11.18
CA SER A 66 -16.26 1.63 -10.09
C SER A 66 -15.04 2.31 -9.45
N LEU A 67 -13.84 1.77 -9.60
CA LEU A 67 -12.61 2.34 -9.06
C LEU A 67 -11.86 3.24 -10.05
N ARG A 68 -12.27 3.26 -11.34
CA ARG A 68 -11.63 4.09 -12.38
C ARG A 68 -11.72 5.59 -12.11
N HIS A 69 -12.72 6.00 -11.33
CA HIS A 69 -13.02 7.39 -11.03
C HIS A 69 -12.82 7.67 -9.55
N THR A 70 -11.66 7.25 -9.03
CA THR A 70 -11.30 7.45 -7.62
C THR A 70 -10.03 8.28 -7.49
N LYS A 71 -9.90 8.95 -6.35
CA LYS A 71 -8.70 9.64 -5.94
C LYS A 71 -8.24 9.10 -4.60
N LEU A 72 -6.92 8.96 -4.43
CA LEU A 72 -6.29 8.68 -3.15
C LEU A 72 -6.06 9.99 -2.39
N CYS A 73 -6.59 10.06 -1.16
CA CYS A 73 -6.34 11.16 -0.24
C CYS A 73 -4.90 11.10 0.28
N SER A 74 -4.22 12.24 0.34
CA SER A 74 -2.88 12.37 0.89
C SER A 74 -2.91 12.70 2.40
N GLY A 75 -1.78 12.49 3.08
CA GLY A 75 -1.61 12.86 4.50
C GLY A 75 -2.23 11.89 5.51
N LEU A 76 -2.66 10.70 5.06
CA LEU A 76 -3.19 9.65 5.91
C LEU A 76 -2.09 8.63 6.27
N GLY A 77 -2.24 7.98 7.42
CA GLY A 77 -1.29 6.98 7.93
C GLY A 77 -1.82 5.54 7.85
N LEU A 78 -1.07 4.58 8.40
CA LEU A 78 -1.41 3.16 8.38
C LEU A 78 -2.78 2.83 9.00
N SER A 79 -3.24 3.62 9.97
CA SER A 79 -4.57 3.48 10.59
C SER A 79 -5.73 3.65 9.61
N SER A 80 -5.47 4.22 8.43
CA SER A 80 -6.44 4.40 7.35
C SER A 80 -6.56 3.20 6.41
N ILE A 81 -5.66 2.21 6.49
CA ILE A 81 -5.68 1.03 5.60
C ILE A 81 -6.94 0.17 5.88
N ALA A 82 -7.18 -0.21 7.14
CA ALA A 82 -8.32 -1.05 7.49
C ALA A 82 -9.69 -0.39 7.17
N PRO A 83 -9.94 0.90 7.52
CA PRO A 83 -11.11 1.64 7.05
C PRO A 83 -11.31 1.61 5.53
N THR A 84 -10.23 1.69 4.77
CA THR A 84 -10.27 1.66 3.30
C THR A 84 -10.67 0.29 2.79
N ILE A 85 -10.12 -0.79 3.37
CA ILE A 85 -10.50 -2.18 3.05
C ILE A 85 -11.99 -2.40 3.32
N LEU A 86 -12.51 -1.99 4.49
CA LEU A 86 -13.93 -2.12 4.81
C LEU A 86 -14.81 -1.39 3.80
N SER A 87 -14.43 -0.17 3.42
CA SER A 87 -15.15 0.59 2.39
C SER A 87 -15.17 -0.11 1.04
N LEU A 88 -14.07 -0.74 0.62
CA LEU A 88 -13.99 -1.50 -0.64
C LEU A 88 -14.85 -2.78 -0.60
N MET A 89 -15.02 -3.36 0.58
CA MET A 89 -15.86 -4.53 0.82
C MET A 89 -17.35 -4.17 1.01
N GLY A 90 -17.69 -2.87 1.07
CA GLY A 90 -19.05 -2.42 1.39
C GLY A 90 -19.47 -2.70 2.84
N ILE A 91 -18.50 -2.83 3.75
CA ILE A 91 -18.72 -3.07 5.17
C ILE A 91 -18.66 -1.74 5.92
N GLU A 92 -19.61 -1.51 6.83
CA GLU A 92 -19.64 -0.32 7.67
C GLU A 92 -18.42 -0.25 8.58
N LYS A 93 -17.76 0.91 8.61
CA LYS A 93 -16.60 1.15 9.49
C LYS A 93 -17.08 1.27 10.94
N PRO A 94 -16.58 0.44 11.88
CA PRO A 94 -16.93 0.56 13.29
C PRO A 94 -16.42 1.88 13.88
N ARG A 95 -17.12 2.40 14.89
CA ARG A 95 -16.79 3.69 15.52
C ARG A 95 -15.41 3.71 16.17
N GLU A 96 -14.90 2.55 16.60
CA GLU A 96 -13.58 2.38 17.22
C GLU A 96 -12.44 2.61 16.21
N MET A 97 -12.68 2.41 14.91
CA MET A 97 -11.71 2.74 13.86
C MET A 97 -11.76 4.23 13.57
N THR A 98 -10.89 5.01 14.21
CA THR A 98 -10.81 6.47 14.02
C THR A 98 -10.15 6.90 12.72
N GLY A 99 -9.44 5.98 12.04
CA GLY A 99 -8.84 6.22 10.73
C GLY A 99 -9.87 6.59 9.66
N ALA A 100 -9.43 7.39 8.69
CA ALA A 100 -10.24 7.81 7.54
C ALA A 100 -10.04 6.85 6.36
N ASN A 101 -11.04 6.74 5.48
CA ASN A 101 -10.88 6.06 4.20
C ASN A 101 -9.95 6.86 3.27
N ILE A 102 -8.98 6.18 2.64
CA ILE A 102 -8.02 6.79 1.71
C ILE A 102 -8.67 7.02 0.35
N ILE A 103 -9.61 6.16 -0.06
CA ILE A 103 -10.22 6.21 -1.39
C ILE A 103 -11.43 7.14 -1.37
N LYS A 104 -11.42 8.14 -2.25
CA LYS A 104 -12.57 9.00 -2.53
C LYS A 104 -13.09 8.72 -3.94
N VAL A 105 -14.34 8.28 -4.05
CA VAL A 105 -15.05 8.20 -5.34
C VAL A 105 -15.38 9.63 -5.78
N LEU A 106 -15.14 9.93 -7.06
CA LEU A 106 -15.50 11.19 -7.67
C LEU A 106 -16.85 11.03 -8.35
N ASP A 107 -17.77 11.95 -8.11
CA ASP A 107 -18.98 12.08 -8.90
C ASP A 107 -18.58 12.65 -10.26
N ILE A 108 -18.60 11.82 -11.30
CA ILE A 108 -18.28 12.21 -12.69
C ILE A 108 -19.48 11.91 -13.57
#